data_AF-A0AA89BR72-F1
#
_entry.id   AF-A0AA89BR72-F1
#
_cell.length_a   1.000
_cell.length_b   1.000
_cell.length_c   1.000
_cell.angle_alpha   90.00
_cell.angle_beta   90.00
_cell.angle_gamma   90.00
#
_symmetry.space_group_name_H-M   'P 1'
#
loop_
_entity.id
_entity.type
_entity.pdbx_description
1 polymer ?
#
loop_
_entity_poly.entity_id
_entity_poly.type
_entity_poly.pdbx_seq_one_letter_code
_entity_poly.pdbx_strand_id
1 'polypeptide(L)'
;MENSDILCIQEHWLYTYKHHLITEFSPDHRGFAKSVDMNDQLLPQERSRGHGGIAILWNKKIDKYITVQQDGGHRVQVIEINRKNNKWCIINTYMPCRGTHTKDDYEEILDEINEIIVRFGNTHNIIICGDMNASLHREPPNKQDLQLRKFMKEKNLLVKENPKGENTFSHHNGINMAKLDYILYSEDVHNVISADQIEESCNDVNVSDHAPLS
;
A
#
# COMPACT_ATOMS: atom_id res chain seq x y z
N MET A 1 -9.13 -2.51 -12.32
CA MET A 1 -7.82 -2.12 -12.91
C MET A 1 -7.94 -1.16 -14.11
N GLU A 2 -8.65 -1.49 -15.21
CA GLU A 2 -8.61 -0.70 -16.46
C GLU A 2 -9.10 0.76 -16.35
N ASN A 3 -9.91 1.09 -15.33
CA ASN A 3 -10.43 2.45 -15.13
C ASN A 3 -9.76 3.22 -13.99
N SER A 4 -8.75 2.66 -13.33
CA SER A 4 -8.10 3.28 -12.17
C SER A 4 -7.06 4.31 -12.61
N ASP A 5 -7.15 5.52 -12.05
CA ASP A 5 -6.17 6.59 -12.28
C ASP A 5 -4.84 6.31 -11.56
N ILE A 6 -4.89 5.71 -10.37
CA ILE A 6 -3.76 5.29 -9.55
C ILE A 6 -3.98 3.83 -9.12
N LEU A 7 -2.93 3.02 -9.15
CA LEU A 7 -2.91 1.64 -8.66
C LEU A 7 -1.71 1.47 -7.73
N CYS A 8 -1.98 0.99 -6.52
CA CYS A 8 -0.96 0.67 -5.53
C CYS A 8 -0.89 -0.85 -5.36
N ILE A 9 0.25 -1.43 -5.72
CA ILE A 9 0.50 -2.86 -5.71
C ILE A 9 1.52 -3.17 -4.61
N GLN A 10 1.25 -4.20 -3.84
CA GLN A 10 2.15 -4.79 -2.86
C GLN A 10 2.46 -6.22 -3.27
N GLU A 11 3.55 -6.76 -2.75
CA GLU A 11 3.96 -8.14 -3.01
C GLU A 11 4.02 -8.50 -4.50
N HIS A 12 4.66 -7.67 -5.32
CA HIS A 12 4.78 -8.00 -6.74
C HIS A 12 5.84 -9.10 -7.01
N TRP A 13 6.70 -9.43 -6.04
CA TRP A 13 7.68 -10.54 -6.07
C TRP A 13 8.69 -10.53 -7.24
N LEU A 14 8.85 -9.40 -7.93
CA LEU A 14 9.77 -9.25 -9.04
C LEU A 14 11.13 -8.75 -8.53
N TYR A 15 12.20 -9.16 -9.21
CA TYR A 15 13.49 -8.50 -9.08
C TYR A 15 13.51 -7.16 -9.80
N THR A 16 14.45 -6.29 -9.44
CA THR A 16 14.61 -4.95 -10.03
C THR A 16 14.73 -4.99 -11.55
N TYR A 17 15.51 -5.93 -12.11
CA TYR A 17 15.66 -6.05 -13.56
C TYR A 17 14.37 -6.47 -14.29
N LYS A 18 13.36 -6.98 -13.56
CA LYS A 18 12.05 -7.39 -14.09
C LYS A 18 10.95 -6.34 -13.89
N HIS A 19 11.23 -5.18 -13.30
CA HIS A 19 10.22 -4.13 -13.07
C HIS A 19 9.50 -3.67 -14.34
N HIS A 20 10.15 -3.76 -15.50
CA HIS A 20 9.53 -3.45 -16.79
C HIS A 20 8.26 -4.28 -17.07
N LEU A 21 8.15 -5.50 -16.52
CA LEU A 21 6.97 -6.35 -16.68
C LEU A 21 5.71 -5.75 -16.05
N ILE A 22 5.84 -4.94 -14.99
CA ILE A 22 4.71 -4.28 -14.31
C ILE A 22 4.06 -3.26 -15.25
N THR A 23 4.87 -2.51 -16.00
CA THR A 23 4.37 -1.49 -16.92
C THR A 23 3.97 -2.06 -18.28
N GLU A 24 4.52 -3.22 -18.67
CA GLU A 24 4.08 -3.94 -19.88
C GLU A 24 2.68 -4.54 -19.75
N PHE A 25 2.29 -5.00 -18.56
CA PHE A 25 0.96 -5.54 -18.28
C PHE A 25 -0.16 -4.48 -18.40
N SER A 26 0.15 -3.21 -18.14
CA SER A 26 -0.82 -2.11 -18.19
C SER A 26 -0.32 -0.98 -19.10
N PRO A 27 -0.50 -1.12 -20.43
CA PRO A 27 0.12 -0.22 -21.41
C PRO A 27 -0.40 1.21 -21.34
N ASP A 28 -1.55 1.47 -20.71
CA ASP A 28 -2.07 2.82 -20.48
C ASP A 28 -1.53 3.50 -19.22
N HIS A 29 -0.75 2.77 -18.43
CA HIS A 29 -0.16 3.26 -17.20
C HIS A 29 1.35 3.48 -17.37
N ARG A 30 1.86 4.39 -16.55
CA ARG A 30 3.28 4.43 -16.17
C ARG A 30 3.38 3.96 -14.73
N GLY A 31 4.57 3.59 -14.30
CA GLY A 31 4.74 3.17 -12.93
C GLY A 31 6.17 3.25 -12.46
N PHE A 32 6.31 3.21 -11.16
CA PHE A 32 7.57 3.07 -10.45
C PHE A 32 7.42 1.89 -9.49
N ALA A 33 8.46 1.06 -9.36
CA ALA A 33 8.46 -0.11 -8.51
C ALA A 33 9.75 -0.17 -7.68
N LYS A 34 9.63 -0.75 -6.49
CA LYS A 34 10.71 -0.99 -5.55
C LYS A 34 10.66 -2.44 -5.10
N SER A 35 11.81 -3.10 -5.05
CA SER A 35 11.93 -4.46 -4.51
C SER A 35 13.34 -4.70 -4.02
N VAL A 36 13.52 -5.70 -3.16
CA VAL A 36 14.87 -6.15 -2.77
C VAL A 36 15.51 -6.91 -3.95
N ASP A 37 16.76 -6.59 -4.30
CA ASP A 37 17.47 -7.13 -5.47
C ASP A 37 18.41 -8.31 -5.12
N MET A 38 18.65 -9.22 -6.08
CA MET A 38 19.56 -10.38 -5.93
C MET A 38 21.02 -9.99 -5.65
N ASN A 39 21.41 -8.75 -5.98
CA ASN A 39 22.76 -8.24 -5.71
C ASN A 39 22.95 -7.76 -4.28
N ASP A 40 21.90 -7.77 -3.45
CA ASP A 40 22.03 -7.58 -2.02
C ASP A 40 22.77 -8.79 -1.44
N GLN A 41 24.05 -8.60 -1.11
CA GLN A 41 24.93 -9.64 -0.58
C GLN A 41 24.42 -10.25 0.74
N LEU A 42 23.39 -9.65 1.36
CA LEU A 42 22.75 -10.10 2.57
C LEU A 42 21.56 -11.04 2.35
N LEU A 43 21.09 -11.22 1.11
CA LEU A 43 20.00 -12.15 0.81
C LEU A 43 20.51 -13.59 0.66
N PRO A 44 19.79 -14.59 1.18
CA PRO A 44 20.11 -15.98 0.89
C PRO A 44 20.02 -16.21 -0.62
N GLN A 45 21.12 -16.64 -1.24
CA GLN A 45 21.29 -16.90 -2.68
C GLN A 45 20.33 -17.97 -3.25
N GLU A 46 19.39 -18.49 -2.46
CA GLU A 46 18.55 -19.64 -2.78
C GLU A 46 17.07 -19.28 -3.09
N ARG A 47 16.73 -18.00 -3.31
CA ARG A 47 15.34 -17.64 -3.65
C ARG A 47 15.11 -17.60 -5.17
N SER A 48 14.08 -18.29 -5.63
CA SER A 48 13.67 -18.37 -7.05
C SER A 48 12.86 -17.15 -7.54
N ARG A 49 12.52 -16.22 -6.63
CA ARG A 49 11.75 -14.98 -6.89
C ARG A 49 12.31 -13.84 -6.02
N GLY A 50 11.92 -12.60 -6.32
CA GLY A 50 12.21 -11.44 -5.46
C GLY A 50 11.61 -11.61 -4.07
N HIS A 51 11.74 -10.63 -3.19
CA HIS A 51 11.06 -10.65 -1.89
C HIS A 51 10.25 -9.39 -1.67
N GLY A 52 8.96 -9.56 -1.35
CA GLY A 52 8.01 -8.47 -1.19
C GLY A 52 7.88 -7.66 -2.48
N GLY A 53 8.17 -6.37 -2.38
CA GLY A 53 8.14 -5.41 -3.46
C GLY A 53 6.83 -4.63 -3.53
N ILE A 54 6.92 -3.35 -3.90
CA ILE A 54 5.80 -2.44 -4.01
C ILE A 54 5.88 -1.69 -5.35
N ALA A 55 4.74 -1.32 -5.89
CA ALA A 55 4.69 -0.49 -7.09
C ALA A 55 3.52 0.49 -7.02
N ILE A 56 3.72 1.67 -7.59
CA ILE A 56 2.65 2.62 -7.87
C ILE A 56 2.60 2.81 -9.38
N LEU A 57 1.43 2.55 -9.96
CA LEU A 57 1.13 2.84 -11.35
C LEU A 57 0.12 3.99 -11.42
N TRP A 58 0.22 4.79 -12.47
CA TRP A 58 -0.71 5.87 -12.75
C TRP A 58 -1.07 5.93 -14.23
N ASN A 59 -2.30 6.33 -14.51
CA ASN A 59 -2.76 6.50 -15.87
C ASN A 59 -1.94 7.59 -16.59
N LYS A 60 -1.50 7.33 -17.82
CA LYS A 60 -0.70 8.28 -18.62
C LYS A 60 -1.40 9.64 -18.79
N LYS A 61 -2.73 9.71 -18.70
CA LYS A 61 -3.51 10.97 -18.76
C LYS A 61 -3.17 11.95 -17.64
N ILE A 62 -2.75 11.46 -16.47
CA ILE A 62 -2.42 12.30 -15.31
C ILE A 62 -0.92 12.48 -15.09
N ASP A 63 -0.08 11.84 -15.92
CA ASP A 63 1.39 11.80 -15.79
C ASP A 63 2.03 13.19 -15.59
N LYS A 64 1.56 14.21 -16.31
CA LYS A 64 2.05 15.59 -16.19
C LYS A 64 1.83 16.23 -14.80
N TYR A 65 1.03 15.61 -13.96
CA TYR A 65 0.77 16.06 -12.58
C TYR A 65 1.51 15.20 -11.55
N ILE A 66 2.14 14.11 -11.96
CA ILE A 66 2.80 13.17 -11.06
C ILE A 66 4.23 13.60 -10.79
N THR A 67 4.66 13.51 -9.54
CA THR A 67 6.07 13.60 -9.15
C THR A 67 6.39 12.44 -8.23
N VAL A 68 7.27 11.54 -8.67
CA VAL A 68 7.78 10.44 -7.84
C VAL A 68 8.73 11.02 -6.80
N GLN A 69 8.50 10.71 -5.54
CA GLN A 69 9.36 11.15 -4.46
C GLN A 69 10.48 10.16 -4.20
N GLN A 70 11.61 10.66 -3.72
CA GLN A 70 12.62 9.81 -3.09
C GLN A 70 12.18 9.55 -1.65
N ASP A 71 11.81 8.31 -1.38
CA ASP A 71 11.46 7.76 -0.08
C ASP A 71 12.48 6.68 0.32
N GLY A 72 12.67 6.53 1.63
CA GLY A 72 13.77 5.76 2.20
C GLY A 72 13.63 4.25 1.96
N GLY A 73 12.60 3.63 2.55
CA GLY A 73 12.45 2.19 2.59
C GLY A 73 12.02 1.52 1.29
N HIS A 74 12.09 0.19 1.28
CA HIS A 74 11.57 -0.66 0.20
C HIS A 74 10.11 -1.06 0.40
N ARG A 75 9.54 -0.72 1.57
CA ARG A 75 8.15 -0.98 1.98
C ARG A 75 7.24 0.23 1.86
N VAL A 76 7.80 1.41 1.58
CA VAL A 76 7.05 2.66 1.40
C VAL A 76 7.41 3.28 0.05
N GLN A 77 6.39 3.69 -0.69
CA GLN A 77 6.53 4.40 -1.95
C GLN A 77 5.55 5.58 -2.00
N VAL A 78 5.99 6.71 -2.56
CA VAL A 78 5.28 7.98 -2.50
C VAL A 78 5.27 8.66 -3.85
N ILE A 79 4.10 9.13 -4.25
CA ILE A 79 3.93 10.06 -5.37
C ILE A 79 3.18 11.30 -4.90
N GLU A 80 3.53 12.44 -5.48
CA GLU A 80 2.71 13.64 -5.42
C GLU A 80 1.82 13.74 -6.66
N ILE A 81 0.58 14.21 -6.50
CA ILE A 81 -0.30 14.60 -7.60
C ILE A 81 -0.59 16.10 -7.46
N ASN A 82 0.01 16.89 -8.34
CA ASN A 82 -0.01 18.35 -8.28
C ASN A 82 -0.99 18.94 -9.31
N ARG A 83 -2.24 19.21 -8.91
CA ARG A 83 -3.25 19.87 -9.76
C ARG A 83 -3.56 21.29 -9.26
N LYS A 84 -2.82 22.31 -9.73
CA LYS A 84 -3.02 23.76 -9.45
C LYS A 84 -3.34 24.10 -7.97
N ASN A 85 -4.59 23.95 -7.54
CA ASN A 85 -5.07 24.27 -6.20
C ASN A 85 -5.33 23.03 -5.31
N ASN A 86 -5.07 21.84 -5.81
CA ASN A 86 -5.26 20.60 -5.08
C ASN A 86 -4.02 19.72 -5.25
N LYS A 87 -3.36 19.44 -4.13
CA LYS A 87 -2.16 18.62 -4.09
C LYS A 87 -2.43 17.39 -3.25
N TRP A 88 -1.99 16.24 -3.73
CA TRP A 88 -2.16 14.96 -3.05
C TRP A 88 -0.82 14.29 -2.84
N CYS A 89 -0.66 13.65 -1.70
CA CYS A 89 0.45 12.75 -1.41
C CYS A 89 -0.15 11.35 -1.26
N ILE A 90 0.18 10.46 -2.19
CA ILE A 90 -0.24 9.06 -2.15
C ILE A 90 0.92 8.23 -1.65
N ILE A 91 0.70 7.53 -0.53
CA ILE A 91 1.67 6.67 0.13
C ILE A 91 1.19 5.23 -0.06
N ASN A 92 1.94 4.44 -0.82
CA ASN A 92 1.76 2.99 -0.91
C ASN A 92 2.66 2.31 0.12
N THR A 93 2.12 1.43 0.94
CA THR A 93 2.87 0.69 1.95
C THR A 93 2.60 -0.82 1.93
N TYR A 94 3.62 -1.59 2.28
CA TYR A 94 3.54 -3.02 2.56
C TYR A 94 4.19 -3.34 3.91
N MET A 95 3.37 -3.37 4.96
CA MET A 95 3.86 -3.47 6.33
C MET A 95 4.38 -4.89 6.66
N PRO A 96 5.36 -5.04 7.57
CA PRO A 96 5.88 -6.35 7.95
C PRO A 96 4.81 -7.27 8.58
N CYS A 97 4.69 -8.49 8.08
CA CYS A 97 3.80 -9.51 8.65
C CYS A 97 4.37 -10.11 9.94
N ARG A 98 3.50 -10.45 10.90
CA ARG A 98 3.90 -11.03 12.19
C ARG A 98 4.65 -12.36 12.01
N GLY A 99 5.75 -12.52 12.76
CA GLY A 99 6.49 -13.78 12.83
C GLY A 99 7.37 -14.05 11.62
N THR A 100 7.49 -13.07 10.71
CA THR A 100 8.52 -13.11 9.67
C THR A 100 9.89 -12.82 10.30
N HIS A 101 10.92 -13.57 9.88
CA HIS A 101 12.31 -13.32 10.26
C HIS A 101 12.93 -12.16 9.45
N THR A 102 12.14 -11.14 9.10
CA THR A 102 12.67 -9.95 8.44
C THR A 102 13.34 -9.04 9.46
N LYS A 103 14.33 -8.26 9.01
CA LYS A 103 14.94 -7.21 9.85
C LYS A 103 14.01 -6.01 10.05
N ASP A 104 13.00 -5.86 9.19
CA ASP A 104 12.12 -4.69 9.17
C ASP A 104 11.19 -4.69 10.39
N ASP A 105 11.29 -3.68 11.25
CA ASP A 105 10.35 -3.47 12.34
C ASP A 105 9.11 -2.71 11.85
N TYR A 106 7.95 -3.12 12.35
CA TYR A 106 6.68 -2.45 12.08
C TYR A 106 6.70 -0.98 12.53
N GLU A 107 7.34 -0.67 13.67
CA GLU A 107 7.49 0.70 14.17
C GLU A 107 8.40 1.55 13.26
N GLU A 108 9.49 0.98 12.73
CA GLU A 108 10.39 1.70 11.82
C GLU A 108 9.67 2.15 10.56
N ILE A 109 8.82 1.29 9.98
CA ILE A 109 8.03 1.65 8.78
C ILE A 109 6.96 2.71 9.12
N LEU A 110 6.34 2.65 10.30
CA LEU A 110 5.43 3.71 10.76
C LEU A 110 6.16 5.05 10.93
N ASP A 111 7.40 5.04 11.43
CA ASP A 111 8.22 6.24 11.56
C ASP A 111 8.57 6.84 10.18
N GLU A 112 8.89 6.01 9.18
CA GLU A 112 9.07 6.48 7.79
C GLU A 112 7.79 7.16 7.26
N ILE A 113 6.63 6.53 7.45
CA ILE A 113 5.33 7.12 7.05
C ILE A 113 5.09 8.44 7.81
N ASN A 114 5.43 8.50 9.09
CA ASN A 114 5.30 9.72 9.89
C ASN A 114 6.17 10.86 9.32
N GLU A 115 7.41 10.60 8.94
CA GLU A 115 8.28 11.63 8.33
C GLU A 115 7.65 12.19 7.05
N ILE A 116 7.02 11.34 6.24
CA ILE A 116 6.30 11.75 5.03
C ILE A 116 5.08 12.61 5.40
N ILE A 117 4.28 12.20 6.39
CA ILE A 117 3.14 12.99 6.88
C ILE A 117 3.60 14.35 7.41
N VAL A 118 4.69 14.42 8.17
CA VAL A 118 5.25 15.68 8.68
C VAL A 118 5.70 16.59 7.52
N ARG A 119 6.32 16.00 6.49
CA ARG A 119 6.78 16.75 5.31
C ARG A 119 5.63 17.32 4.48
N PHE A 120 4.57 16.54 4.26
CA PHE A 120 3.53 16.90 3.28
C PHE A 120 2.20 17.35 3.91
N GLY A 121 1.92 17.04 5.17
CA GLY A 121 0.60 17.18 5.80
C GLY A 121 0.05 18.60 5.84
N ASN A 122 0.89 19.64 5.81
CA ASN A 122 0.44 21.04 5.76
C ASN A 122 0.17 21.55 4.33
N THR A 123 0.52 20.78 3.31
CA THR A 123 0.51 21.25 1.91
C THR A 123 -0.22 20.31 0.96
N HIS A 124 -0.50 19.08 1.39
CA HIS A 124 -1.11 18.03 0.59
C HIS A 124 -2.22 17.35 1.37
N ASN A 125 -3.22 16.91 0.62
CA ASN A 125 -4.15 15.88 1.04
C ASN A 125 -3.42 14.54 1.09
N ILE A 126 -3.44 13.87 2.25
CA ILE A 126 -2.69 12.63 2.46
C ILE A 126 -3.61 11.42 2.29
N ILE A 127 -3.18 10.47 1.46
CA ILE A 127 -3.77 9.13 1.35
C ILE A 127 -2.65 8.11 1.58
N ILE A 128 -2.88 7.15 2.46
CA ILE A 128 -2.00 6.00 2.72
C ILE A 128 -2.79 4.75 2.38
N CYS A 129 -2.22 3.86 1.58
CA CYS A 129 -2.92 2.67 1.12
C CYS A 129 -1.98 1.46 1.02
N GLY A 130 -2.56 0.28 1.13
CA GLY A 130 -1.87 -1.00 0.96
C GLY A 130 -2.15 -1.96 2.11
N ASP A 131 -1.36 -3.03 2.15
CA ASP A 131 -1.44 -4.06 3.17
C ASP A 131 -0.76 -3.59 4.46
N MET A 132 -1.57 -3.36 5.49
CA MET A 132 -1.11 -2.93 6.80
C MET A 132 -0.65 -4.10 7.67
N ASN A 133 -0.90 -5.36 7.28
CA ASN A 133 -0.60 -6.56 8.06
C ASN A 133 -1.09 -6.51 9.52
N ALA A 134 -2.06 -5.65 9.79
CA ALA A 134 -2.62 -5.34 11.10
C ALA A 134 -4.11 -5.07 10.92
N SER A 135 -4.91 -5.34 11.95
CA SER A 135 -6.36 -5.22 11.88
C SER A 135 -6.91 -4.23 12.91
N LEU A 136 -7.75 -3.32 12.42
CA LEU A 136 -8.48 -2.36 13.26
C LEU A 136 -9.58 -3.02 14.10
N HIS A 137 -10.01 -4.24 13.74
CA HIS A 137 -11.21 -4.89 14.31
C HIS A 137 -10.90 -6.19 15.06
N ARG A 138 -9.67 -6.70 14.97
CA ARG A 138 -9.29 -7.95 15.64
C ARG A 138 -9.35 -7.81 17.16
N GLU A 139 -10.02 -8.76 17.80
CA GLU A 139 -10.14 -8.84 19.25
C GLU A 139 -9.83 -10.28 19.73
N PRO A 140 -8.85 -10.47 20.65
CA PRO A 140 -7.98 -9.44 21.21
C PRO A 140 -6.97 -8.90 20.17
N PRO A 141 -6.58 -7.62 20.26
CA PRO A 141 -5.60 -7.05 19.34
C PRO A 141 -4.21 -7.61 19.61
N ASN A 142 -3.42 -7.76 18.55
CA ASN A 142 -2.01 -8.09 18.65
C ASN A 142 -1.14 -6.79 18.70
N LYS A 143 0.20 -6.94 18.81
CA LYS A 143 1.13 -5.80 18.90
C LYS A 143 0.99 -4.81 17.72
N GLN A 144 0.93 -5.32 16.50
CA GLN A 144 0.83 -4.52 15.26
C GLN A 144 -0.53 -3.82 15.16
N ASP A 145 -1.60 -4.50 15.56
CA ASP A 145 -2.94 -3.90 15.64
C ASP A 145 -2.94 -2.69 16.60
N LEU A 146 -2.31 -2.83 17.78
CA LEU A 146 -2.18 -1.74 18.75
C LEU A 146 -1.31 -0.59 18.22
N GLN A 147 -0.19 -0.89 17.55
CA GLN A 147 0.69 0.09 16.93
C GLN A 147 -0.04 0.89 15.85
N LEU A 148 -0.76 0.21 14.94
CA LEU A 148 -1.55 0.87 13.89
C LEU A 148 -2.66 1.75 14.47
N ARG A 149 -3.46 1.23 15.41
CA ARG A 149 -4.54 2.00 16.05
C ARG A 149 -4.01 3.25 16.76
N LYS A 150 -2.88 3.11 17.46
CA LYS A 150 -2.20 4.24 18.12
C LYS A 150 -1.73 5.27 17.10
N PHE A 151 -1.05 4.83 16.04
CA PHE A 151 -0.55 5.69 14.97
C PHE A 151 -1.68 6.49 14.30
N MET A 152 -2.78 5.82 13.92
CA MET A 152 -3.93 6.48 13.32
C MET A 152 -4.51 7.56 14.23
N LYS A 153 -4.64 7.27 15.53
CA LYS A 153 -5.12 8.24 16.51
C LYS A 153 -4.17 9.44 16.65
N GLU A 154 -2.87 9.22 16.70
CA GLU A 154 -1.87 10.29 16.84
C GLU A 154 -1.78 11.19 15.61
N LYS A 155 -2.06 10.65 14.42
CA LYS A 155 -2.01 11.37 13.14
C LYS A 155 -3.37 11.84 12.64
N ASN A 156 -4.43 11.66 13.43
CA ASN A 156 -5.81 11.95 13.04
C ASN A 156 -6.19 11.35 11.67
N LEU A 157 -5.73 10.12 11.43
CA LEU A 157 -6.05 9.39 10.21
C LEU A 157 -7.41 8.72 10.35
N LEU A 158 -8.17 8.80 9.26
CA LEU A 158 -9.48 8.23 9.13
C LEU A 158 -9.44 7.09 8.11
N VAL A 159 -10.44 6.22 8.19
CA VAL A 159 -10.72 5.16 7.22
C VAL A 159 -12.23 5.12 7.01
N LYS A 160 -12.69 4.88 5.77
CA LYS A 160 -14.12 4.60 5.55
C LYS A 160 -14.31 3.11 5.73
N GLU A 161 -15.04 2.74 6.77
CA GLU A 161 -15.46 1.35 6.90
C GLU A 161 -16.50 1.05 5.82
N ASN A 162 -16.24 0.02 5.01
CA ASN A 162 -17.27 -0.56 4.16
C ASN A 162 -18.39 -1.07 5.07
N PRO A 163 -19.67 -0.68 4.88
CA PRO A 163 -20.79 -1.12 5.70
C PRO A 163 -20.97 -2.65 5.75
N LYS A 164 -20.37 -3.39 4.80
CA LYS A 164 -20.39 -4.86 4.80
C LYS A 164 -19.27 -5.52 5.62
N GLY A 165 -18.28 -4.77 6.12
CA GLY A 165 -17.25 -5.32 7.01
C GLY A 165 -16.47 -6.51 6.45
N GLU A 166 -16.28 -6.58 5.13
CA GLU A 166 -15.69 -7.75 4.47
C GLU A 166 -14.17 -7.86 4.70
N ASN A 167 -13.69 -9.10 4.75
CA ASN A 167 -12.27 -9.40 4.89
C ASN A 167 -11.55 -9.16 3.57
N THR A 168 -10.35 -8.59 3.64
CA THR A 168 -9.50 -8.32 2.46
C THR A 168 -8.47 -9.41 2.26
N PHE A 169 -8.22 -10.25 3.25
CA PHE A 169 -7.29 -11.37 3.22
C PHE A 169 -7.99 -12.68 3.55
N SER A 170 -7.73 -13.71 2.76
CA SER A 170 -8.18 -15.08 2.98
C SER A 170 -7.00 -16.03 2.92
N HIS A 171 -6.59 -16.56 4.07
CA HIS A 171 -5.50 -17.52 4.13
C HIS A 171 -5.82 -18.75 3.25
N HIS A 172 -4.79 -19.36 2.68
CA HIS A 172 -4.92 -20.53 1.79
C HIS A 172 -5.66 -21.74 2.39
N ASN A 173 -5.94 -21.72 3.70
CA ASN A 173 -6.69 -22.77 4.38
C ASN A 173 -8.21 -22.56 4.27
N GLY A 174 -8.66 -21.44 3.69
CA GLY A 174 -10.07 -21.09 3.49
C GLY A 174 -10.84 -20.81 4.78
N ILE A 175 -10.18 -20.74 5.93
CA ILE A 175 -10.81 -20.62 7.26
C ILE A 175 -10.42 -19.31 7.92
N ASN A 176 -9.14 -18.94 7.86
CA ASN A 176 -8.65 -17.72 8.48
C ASN A 176 -8.80 -16.56 7.51
N MET A 177 -9.69 -15.63 7.85
CA MET A 177 -9.89 -14.41 7.09
C MET A 177 -9.63 -13.19 7.99
N ALA A 178 -9.13 -12.11 7.40
CA ALA A 178 -8.91 -10.86 8.10
C ALA A 178 -9.05 -9.67 7.16
N LYS A 179 -9.40 -8.51 7.72
CA LYS A 179 -9.19 -7.21 7.04
C LYS A 179 -7.83 -6.67 7.46
N LEU A 180 -6.92 -6.58 6.50
CA LEU A 180 -5.53 -6.15 6.66
C LEU A 180 -5.16 -5.00 5.73
N ASP A 181 -5.92 -4.83 4.64
CA ASP A 181 -5.72 -3.80 3.64
C ASP A 181 -6.62 -2.61 3.95
N TYR A 182 -6.07 -1.40 3.81
CA TYR A 182 -6.79 -0.18 4.15
C TYR A 182 -6.43 0.99 3.22
N ILE A 183 -7.38 1.90 3.04
CA ILE A 183 -7.15 3.26 2.53
C ILE A 183 -7.36 4.21 3.71
N LEU A 184 -6.25 4.69 4.27
CA LEU A 184 -6.23 5.68 5.34
C LEU A 184 -6.06 7.08 4.73
N TYR A 185 -6.67 8.10 5.32
CA TYR A 185 -6.58 9.46 4.81
C TYR A 185 -6.68 10.50 5.92
N SER A 186 -6.16 11.70 5.66
CA SER A 186 -6.26 12.84 6.58
C SER A 186 -7.68 13.42 6.64
N GLU A 187 -8.03 14.12 7.72
CA GLU A 187 -9.38 14.66 7.93
C GLU A 187 -9.89 15.54 6.77
N ASP A 188 -9.01 16.35 6.17
CA ASP A 188 -9.33 17.23 5.02
C ASP A 188 -9.86 16.46 3.79
N VAL A 189 -9.58 15.17 3.73
CA VAL A 189 -9.92 14.27 2.62
C VAL A 189 -11.27 13.57 2.85
N HIS A 190 -11.84 13.65 4.05
CA HIS A 190 -13.02 12.86 4.43
C HIS A 190 -14.25 13.06 3.53
N ASN A 191 -14.48 14.31 3.11
CA ASN A 191 -15.65 14.69 2.32
C ASN A 191 -15.51 14.40 0.81
N VAL A 192 -14.29 14.10 0.33
CA VAL A 192 -14.01 13.85 -1.09
C VAL A 192 -13.84 12.37 -1.41
N ILE A 193 -13.59 11.54 -0.40
CA ILE A 193 -13.53 10.08 -0.54
C ILE A 193 -14.96 9.53 -0.55
N SER A 194 -15.36 8.79 -1.58
CA SER A 194 -16.51 7.88 -1.50
C SER A 194 -16.12 6.65 -0.67
N ALA A 195 -17.06 6.02 0.04
CA ALA A 195 -16.73 4.83 0.83
C ALA A 195 -16.01 3.77 -0.02
N ASP A 196 -14.92 3.23 0.54
CA ASP A 196 -14.09 2.20 -0.09
C ASP A 196 -14.98 1.03 -0.49
N GLN A 197 -14.97 0.69 -1.78
CA GLN A 197 -15.60 -0.52 -2.27
C GLN A 197 -14.53 -1.61 -2.30
N ILE A 198 -14.79 -2.70 -1.57
CA ILE A 198 -14.06 -3.94 -1.85
C ILE A 198 -14.56 -4.37 -3.22
N GLU A 199 -13.69 -4.33 -4.23
CA GLU A 199 -13.98 -5.01 -5.48
C GLU A 199 -13.99 -6.50 -5.11
N GLU A 200 -15.18 -7.09 -5.00
CA GLU A 200 -15.35 -8.54 -4.92
C GLU A 200 -14.75 -9.15 -6.18
N SER A 201 -13.46 -9.41 -6.17
CA SER A 201 -12.82 -10.23 -7.18
C SER A 201 -13.08 -11.71 -6.84
N CYS A 202 -14.36 -12.07 -6.69
CA CYS A 202 -14.83 -13.44 -6.85
C CYS A 202 -14.99 -13.81 -8.33
N ASN A 203 -14.44 -13.01 -9.23
CA ASN A 203 -14.30 -13.38 -10.63
C ASN A 203 -12.99 -14.17 -10.78
N ASP A 204 -12.99 -15.21 -11.62
CA ASP A 204 -11.93 -16.22 -11.88
C ASP A 204 -10.52 -15.66 -12.26
N VAL A 205 -10.28 -14.36 -12.07
CA VAL A 205 -9.13 -13.60 -12.54
C VAL A 205 -8.19 -13.20 -11.39
N ASN A 206 -8.70 -12.95 -10.17
CA ASN A 206 -7.80 -12.69 -9.04
C ASN A 206 -7.31 -14.00 -8.43
N VAL A 207 -6.00 -14.23 -8.52
CA VAL A 207 -5.32 -15.42 -8.00
C VAL A 207 -4.59 -15.15 -6.67
N SER A 208 -4.71 -13.94 -6.13
CA SER A 208 -4.16 -13.54 -4.83
C SER A 208 -5.06 -14.01 -3.68
N ASP A 209 -4.47 -14.19 -2.51
CA ASP A 209 -5.18 -14.35 -1.23
C ASP A 209 -5.69 -13.00 -0.66
N HIS A 210 -5.31 -11.88 -1.29
CA HIS A 210 -5.85 -10.55 -1.01
C HIS A 210 -6.87 -10.08 -2.07
N ALA A 211 -7.92 -9.41 -1.62
CA ALA A 211 -8.91 -8.73 -2.45
C ALA A 211 -8.55 -7.24 -2.63
N PRO A 212 -8.69 -6.68 -3.85
CA PRO A 212 -8.39 -5.26 -4.10
C PRO A 212 -9.40 -4.30 -3.44
N LEU A 213 -8.91 -3.12 -3.09
CA LEU A 213 -9.70 -1.99 -2.57
C LEU A 213 -9.73 -0.83 -3.58
N SER A 214 -10.89 -0.20 -3.77
CA SER A 214 -11.08 0.95 -4.67
C SER A 214 -11.85 2.10 -4.02
#